data_AF-A0A6N7IVM5-F1
#
_entry.id   AF-A0A6N7IVM5-F1
#
_cell.length_a   1.000
_cell.length_b   1.000
_cell.length_c   1.000
_cell.angle_alpha   90.00
_cell.angle_beta   90.00
_cell.angle_gamma   90.00
#
_symmetry.space_group_name_H-M   'P 1'
#
loop_
_entity.id
_entity.type
_entity.pdbx_description
1 polymer ?
#
loop_
_entity_poly.entity_id
_entity_poly.type
_entity_poly.pdbx_seq_one_letter_code
_entity_poly.pdbx_strand_id
1 'polypeptide(L)'
;EKLFNSFLIEKKGKDIFITSKGKQLLSLVPEDLKSPALTAEWEQKLSKIAKGQLKASQFMSEMKSYAKQAVSEIKQTNQTFKHDNVTGTHCPDCGKLMLKVNGKHGTMLVCQDRECGHRKNVAKKTNARCPNCHKKLELRGEGDGKI
;
A
#
# COMPACT_ATOMS: atom_id res chain seq x y z
N GLU A 1 -5.68 6.00 6.31
CA GLU A 1 -4.45 5.42 6.91
C GLU A 1 -3.98 4.12 6.26
N LYS A 2 -4.87 3.15 5.98
CA LYS A 2 -4.51 1.87 5.33
C LYS A 2 -3.62 1.99 4.09
N LEU A 3 -3.95 2.90 3.16
CA LEU A 3 -3.18 3.10 1.91
C LEU A 3 -1.74 3.61 2.13
N PHE A 4 -1.50 4.38 3.20
CA PHE A 4 -0.15 4.81 3.57
C PHE A 4 0.64 3.65 4.18
N ASN A 5 0.01 2.86 5.07
CA ASN A 5 0.65 1.73 5.74
C ASN A 5 0.99 0.58 4.77
N SER A 6 0.25 0.46 3.67
CA SER A 6 0.53 -0.48 2.59
C SER A 6 1.48 0.07 1.51
N PHE A 7 1.95 1.31 1.65
CA PHE A 7 2.85 2.01 0.73
C PHE A 7 2.32 2.16 -0.69
N LEU A 8 0.98 2.27 -0.85
CA LEU A 8 0.34 2.56 -2.14
C LEU A 8 0.32 4.06 -2.45
N ILE A 9 0.33 4.88 -1.40
CA ILE A 9 0.41 6.34 -1.49
C ILE A 9 1.45 6.86 -0.49
N GLU A 10 2.00 8.02 -0.78
CA GLU A 10 2.99 8.72 0.03
C GLU A 10 2.66 10.21 0.15
N LYS A 11 3.16 10.86 1.20
CA LYS A 11 2.97 12.29 1.43
C LYS A 11 4.22 13.08 1.05
N LYS A 12 4.08 14.02 0.11
CA LYS A 12 5.11 14.99 -0.25
C LYS A 12 4.61 16.39 0.09
N GLY A 13 5.21 17.01 1.09
CA GLY A 13 4.69 18.28 1.62
C GLY A 13 3.31 18.11 2.25
N LYS A 14 2.32 18.85 1.73
CA LYS A 14 0.92 18.74 2.14
C LYS A 14 0.11 17.77 1.26
N ASP A 15 0.65 17.41 0.10
CA ASP A 15 -0.05 16.67 -0.93
C ASP A 15 0.20 15.16 -0.85
N ILE A 16 -0.71 14.41 -1.45
CA ILE A 16 -0.70 12.95 -1.49
C ILE A 16 -0.37 12.52 -2.92
N PHE A 17 0.62 11.66 -3.06
CA PHE A 17 1.04 11.12 -4.34
C PHE A 17 0.91 9.60 -4.34
N ILE A 18 0.55 9.03 -5.48
CA ILE A 18 0.57 7.59 -5.70
C ILE A 18 2.01 7.10 -5.85
N THR A 19 2.33 5.96 -5.23
CA THR A 19 3.64 5.31 -5.39
C THR A 19 3.67 4.48 -6.67
N SER A 20 4.87 4.07 -7.12
CA SER A 20 4.99 3.14 -8.25
C SER A 20 4.26 1.81 -7.99
N LYS A 21 4.38 1.28 -6.77
CA LYS A 21 3.59 0.12 -6.30
C LYS A 21 2.09 0.35 -6.47
N GLY A 22 1.58 1.52 -6.10
CA GLY A 22 0.17 1.89 -6.28
C GLY A 22 -0.23 1.92 -7.76
N LYS A 23 0.58 2.52 -8.62
CA LYS A 23 0.34 2.57 -10.07
C LYS A 23 0.30 1.19 -10.70
N GLN A 24 1.28 0.34 -10.39
CA GLN A 24 1.33 -1.04 -10.89
C GLN A 24 0.10 -1.84 -10.43
N LEU A 25 -0.36 -1.65 -9.19
CA LEU A 25 -1.56 -2.35 -8.73
C LEU A 25 -2.80 -1.93 -9.52
N LEU A 26 -2.95 -0.63 -9.83
CA LEU A 26 -4.08 -0.15 -10.63
C LEU A 26 -4.05 -0.59 -12.11
N SER A 27 -2.88 -0.95 -12.65
CA SER A 27 -2.79 -1.51 -14.01
C SER A 27 -3.06 -3.01 -14.05
N LEU A 28 -2.81 -3.73 -12.96
CA LEU A 28 -2.98 -5.18 -12.86
C LEU A 28 -4.41 -5.61 -12.49
N VAL A 29 -5.16 -4.74 -11.83
CA VAL A 29 -6.49 -5.03 -11.31
C VAL A 29 -7.56 -4.78 -12.39
N PRO A 30 -8.62 -5.63 -12.47
CA PRO A 30 -9.74 -5.42 -13.37
C PRO A 30 -10.34 -4.01 -13.33
N GLU A 31 -10.82 -3.52 -14.48
CA GLU A 31 -11.33 -2.15 -14.64
C GLU A 31 -12.51 -1.83 -13.72
N ASP A 32 -13.42 -2.77 -13.57
CA ASP A 32 -14.58 -2.65 -12.70
C ASP A 32 -14.20 -2.55 -11.22
N LEU A 33 -13.17 -3.28 -10.77
CA LEU A 33 -12.74 -3.28 -9.36
C LEU A 33 -12.13 -1.94 -8.92
N LYS A 34 -11.60 -1.15 -9.85
CA LYS A 34 -11.13 0.22 -9.59
C LYS A 34 -12.18 1.30 -9.89
N SER A 35 -13.39 0.91 -10.29
CA SER A 35 -14.47 1.84 -10.60
C SER A 35 -15.22 2.28 -9.32
N PRO A 36 -15.49 3.59 -9.16
CA PRO A 36 -16.37 4.06 -8.08
C PRO A 36 -17.81 3.55 -8.23
N ALA A 37 -18.24 3.21 -9.46
CA ALA A 37 -19.59 2.70 -9.72
C ALA A 37 -19.84 1.35 -9.03
N LEU A 38 -18.88 0.42 -9.11
CA LEU A 38 -19.00 -0.88 -8.46
C LEU A 38 -19.07 -0.74 -6.93
N THR A 39 -18.27 0.17 -6.37
CA THR A 39 -18.33 0.48 -4.93
C THR A 39 -19.71 1.02 -4.54
N ALA A 40 -20.28 1.92 -5.34
CA ALA A 40 -21.62 2.45 -5.09
C ALA A 40 -22.70 1.36 -5.15
N GLU A 41 -22.62 0.42 -6.10
CA GLU A 41 -23.56 -0.70 -6.20
C GLU A 41 -23.52 -1.58 -4.94
N TRP A 42 -22.32 -1.90 -4.43
CA TRP A 42 -22.17 -2.72 -3.23
C TRP A 42 -22.75 -2.03 -1.99
N GLU A 43 -22.46 -0.74 -1.80
CA GLU A 43 -23.03 0.03 -0.68
C GLU A 43 -24.56 0.09 -0.74
N GLN A 44 -25.14 0.21 -1.94
CA GLN A 44 -26.60 0.13 -2.10
C GLN A 44 -27.15 -1.25 -1.73
N LYS A 45 -26.50 -2.34 -2.16
CA LYS A 45 -26.87 -3.71 -1.78
C LYS A 45 -26.78 -3.92 -0.26
N LEU A 46 -25.70 -3.43 0.37
CA LEU A 46 -25.51 -3.48 1.82
C LEU A 46 -26.62 -2.70 2.56
N SER A 47 -27.02 -1.53 2.06
CA SER A 47 -28.14 -0.77 2.64
C SER A 47 -29.47 -1.51 2.51
N LYS A 48 -29.75 -2.17 1.37
CA LYS A 48 -30.93 -3.02 1.21
C LYS A 48 -30.93 -4.20 2.19
N ILE A 49 -29.77 -4.81 2.45
CA ILE A 49 -29.63 -5.88 3.46
C ILE A 49 -29.96 -5.35 4.85
N ALA A 50 -29.41 -4.19 5.22
CA ALA A 50 -29.68 -3.55 6.52
C ALA A 50 -31.18 -3.24 6.72
N LYS A 51 -31.90 -2.96 5.64
CA LYS A 51 -33.36 -2.73 5.62
C LYS A 51 -34.19 -4.02 5.52
N GLY A 52 -33.58 -5.20 5.46
CA GLY A 52 -34.27 -6.48 5.28
C GLY A 52 -34.82 -6.71 3.86
N GLN A 53 -34.44 -5.88 2.89
CA GLN A 53 -34.93 -5.94 1.49
C GLN A 53 -34.09 -6.87 0.60
N LEU A 54 -32.92 -7.31 1.08
CA LEU A 54 -32.04 -8.25 0.37
C LEU A 54 -31.46 -9.26 1.38
N LYS A 55 -31.35 -10.52 0.98
CA LYS A 55 -30.75 -11.56 1.83
C LYS A 55 -29.23 -11.46 1.80
N ALA A 56 -28.61 -11.41 2.97
CA ALA A 56 -27.15 -11.39 3.11
C ALA A 56 -26.48 -12.61 2.43
N SER A 57 -27.12 -13.79 2.50
CA SER A 57 -26.61 -15.01 1.86
C SER A 57 -26.51 -14.89 0.33
N GLN A 58 -27.47 -14.22 -0.30
CA GLN A 58 -27.45 -13.97 -1.74
C GLN A 58 -26.27 -13.06 -2.09
N PHE A 59 -26.13 -11.93 -1.41
CA PHE A 59 -25.01 -11.01 -1.62
C PHE A 59 -23.65 -11.70 -1.43
N MET A 60 -23.51 -12.52 -0.38
CA MET A 60 -22.27 -13.26 -0.14
C MET A 60 -21.96 -14.27 -1.25
N SER A 61 -22.97 -14.89 -1.85
CA SER A 61 -22.79 -15.78 -3.01
C SER A 61 -22.30 -15.02 -4.24
N GLU A 62 -22.92 -13.87 -4.53
CA GLU A 62 -22.51 -12.97 -5.61
C GLU A 62 -21.05 -12.52 -5.44
N MET A 63 -20.66 -12.09 -4.24
CA MET A 63 -19.30 -11.64 -3.94
C MET A 63 -18.26 -12.76 -4.09
N LYS A 64 -18.58 -13.98 -3.67
CA LYS A 64 -17.71 -15.14 -3.87
C LYS A 64 -17.54 -15.48 -5.34
N SER A 65 -18.62 -15.42 -6.13
CA SER A 65 -18.57 -15.67 -7.57
C SER A 65 -17.70 -14.62 -8.27
N TYR A 66 -17.94 -13.36 -7.95
CA TYR A 66 -17.16 -12.23 -8.46
C TYR A 66 -15.67 -12.36 -8.14
N ALA A 67 -15.32 -12.63 -6.88
CA ALA A 67 -13.92 -12.81 -6.46
C ALA A 67 -13.23 -13.96 -7.21
N LYS A 68 -13.93 -15.07 -7.46
CA LYS A 68 -13.39 -16.19 -8.26
C LYS A 68 -13.10 -15.76 -9.69
N GLN A 69 -14.02 -15.04 -10.32
CA GLN A 69 -13.87 -14.55 -11.69
C GLN A 69 -12.69 -13.58 -11.80
N ALA A 70 -12.63 -12.56 -10.92
CA ALA A 70 -11.55 -11.58 -10.91
C ALA A 70 -10.17 -12.23 -10.69
N VAL A 71 -10.06 -13.18 -9.77
CA VAL A 71 -8.81 -13.93 -9.55
C VAL A 71 -8.44 -14.77 -10.76
N SER A 72 -9.42 -15.40 -11.42
CA SER A 72 -9.18 -16.19 -12.63
C SER A 72 -8.66 -15.33 -13.77
N GLU A 73 -9.25 -14.16 -13.98
CA GLU A 73 -8.83 -13.20 -15.00
C GLU A 73 -7.39 -12.72 -14.74
N ILE A 74 -7.08 -12.32 -13.51
CA ILE A 74 -5.73 -11.88 -13.12
C ILE A 74 -4.68 -12.98 -13.34
N LYS A 75 -5.03 -14.25 -13.07
CA LYS A 75 -4.13 -15.39 -13.31
C LYS A 75 -3.86 -15.66 -14.78
N GLN A 76 -4.76 -15.23 -15.67
CA GLN A 76 -4.64 -15.44 -17.12
C GLN A 76 -3.86 -14.31 -17.82
N THR A 77 -3.62 -13.18 -17.14
CA THR A 77 -2.79 -12.11 -17.70
C THR A 77 -1.30 -12.43 -17.58
N ASN A 78 -0.52 -12.00 -18.56
CA ASN A 78 0.96 -12.06 -18.52
C ASN A 78 1.60 -10.84 -17.82
N GLN A 79 0.81 -9.96 -17.22
CA GLN A 79 1.34 -8.78 -16.55
C GLN A 79 2.07 -9.19 -15.27
N THR A 80 3.23 -8.58 -15.02
CA THR A 80 4.07 -8.90 -13.85
C THR A 80 4.17 -7.71 -12.92
N PHE A 81 4.09 -7.97 -11.62
CA PHE A 81 4.37 -6.97 -10.59
C PHE A 81 5.86 -6.96 -10.28
N LYS A 82 6.51 -5.80 -10.36
CA LYS A 82 7.95 -5.65 -10.09
C LYS A 82 8.20 -4.63 -9.00
N HIS A 83 9.03 -5.00 -8.04
CA HIS A 83 9.54 -4.06 -7.07
C HIS A 83 10.61 -3.17 -7.70
N ASP A 84 10.33 -1.87 -7.80
CA ASP A 84 11.26 -0.86 -8.34
C ASP A 84 12.08 -0.17 -7.25
N ASN A 85 11.76 -0.44 -5.99
CA ASN A 85 12.34 0.17 -4.81
C ASN A 85 13.24 -0.80 -4.02
N VAL A 86 13.74 -1.83 -4.69
CA VAL A 86 14.70 -2.80 -4.12
C VAL A 86 16.02 -2.09 -3.84
N THR A 87 16.61 -2.40 -2.68
CA THR A 87 17.92 -1.88 -2.27
C THR A 87 18.94 -3.00 -2.21
N GLY A 88 20.24 -2.67 -2.12
CA GLY A 88 21.30 -3.64 -1.86
C GLY A 88 21.40 -4.11 -0.41
N THR A 89 20.54 -3.61 0.49
CA THR A 89 20.53 -4.00 1.90
C THR A 89 19.84 -5.35 2.06
N HIS A 90 20.50 -6.29 2.73
CA HIS A 90 19.96 -7.61 3.02
C HIS A 90 19.19 -7.58 4.35
N CYS A 91 18.08 -8.32 4.39
CA CYS A 91 17.27 -8.49 5.59
C CYS A 91 18.07 -9.30 6.63
N PRO A 92 18.19 -8.83 7.88
CA PRO A 92 18.93 -9.56 8.92
C PRO A 92 18.25 -10.89 9.30
N ASP A 93 16.93 -11.01 9.11
CA ASP A 93 16.17 -12.19 9.55
C ASP A 93 16.13 -13.30 8.49
N CYS A 94 16.12 -12.96 7.19
CA CYS A 94 15.92 -13.94 6.11
C CYS A 94 16.89 -13.80 4.94
N GLY A 95 17.84 -12.85 4.99
CA GLY A 95 18.85 -12.62 3.96
C GLY A 95 18.35 -12.02 2.63
N LYS A 96 17.04 -11.98 2.37
CA LYS A 96 16.47 -11.39 1.14
C LYS A 96 16.67 -9.87 1.10
N LEU A 97 16.63 -9.29 -0.11
CA LEU A 97 16.78 -7.84 -0.27
C LEU A 97 15.63 -7.06 0.41
N MET A 98 15.96 -5.87 0.87
CA MET A 98 15.01 -4.94 1.48
C MET A 98 14.53 -3.88 0.48
N LEU A 99 13.29 -3.45 0.64
CA LEU A 99 12.62 -2.43 -0.14
C LEU A 99 12.62 -1.09 0.60
N LYS A 100 13.01 -0.01 -0.06
CA LYS A 100 12.91 1.35 0.48
C LYS A 100 11.53 1.92 0.24
N VAL A 101 10.81 2.26 1.30
CA VAL A 101 9.45 2.82 1.22
C VAL A 101 9.33 4.09 2.06
N ASN A 102 8.49 5.00 1.60
CA ASN A 102 8.16 6.23 2.31
C ASN A 102 6.84 6.02 3.07
N GLY A 103 6.92 5.94 4.39
CA GLY A 103 5.76 5.92 5.26
C GLY A 103 5.27 7.32 5.63
N LYS A 104 4.23 7.38 6.48
CA LYS A 104 3.67 8.63 7.01
C LYS A 104 4.71 9.46 7.79
N HIS A 105 5.61 8.79 8.50
CA HIS A 105 6.54 9.41 9.46
C HIS A 105 8.01 9.49 8.98
N GLY A 106 8.30 8.99 7.77
CA GLY A 106 9.65 8.97 7.23
C GLY A 106 9.90 7.75 6.37
N THR A 107 11.17 7.48 6.13
CA THR A 107 11.65 6.46 5.20
C THR A 107 12.06 5.22 5.95
N MET A 108 11.68 4.05 5.44
CA MET A 108 11.98 2.76 6.05
C MET A 108 12.42 1.73 5.00
N LEU A 109 13.15 0.73 5.47
CA LEU A 109 13.45 -0.49 4.75
C LEU A 109 12.48 -1.57 5.24
N VAL A 110 11.84 -2.26 4.30
CA VAL A 110 10.91 -3.36 4.58
C VAL A 110 11.41 -4.58 3.82
N CYS A 111 11.44 -5.75 4.47
CA CYS A 111 11.79 -6.98 3.76
C CYS A 111 10.90 -7.16 2.53
N GLN A 112 11.50 -7.56 1.40
CA GLN A 112 10.73 -7.89 0.19
C GLN A 112 9.79 -9.07 0.45
N ASP A 113 10.18 -9.99 1.32
CA ASP A 113 9.33 -11.09 1.74
C ASP A 113 8.32 -10.64 2.79
N ARG A 114 7.04 -10.80 2.44
CA ARG A 114 5.91 -10.41 3.31
C ARG A 114 5.73 -11.36 4.48
N GLU A 115 6.17 -12.61 4.37
CA GLU A 115 6.09 -13.59 5.46
C GLU A 115 7.13 -13.26 6.55
N CYS A 116 8.33 -12.80 6.14
CA CYS A 116 9.36 -12.33 7.07
C CYS A 116 8.92 -11.06 7.82
N GLY A 117 8.40 -10.07 7.10
CA GLY A 117 7.81 -8.88 7.72
C GLY A 117 8.78 -7.92 8.43
N HIS A 118 10.10 -8.16 8.39
CA HIS A 118 11.12 -7.29 9.00
C HIS A 118 11.04 -5.84 8.48
N ARG A 119 11.20 -4.88 9.39
CA ARG A 119 11.09 -3.44 9.11
C ARG A 119 12.12 -2.64 9.90
N LYS A 120 12.81 -1.74 9.22
CA LYS A 120 13.86 -0.88 9.77
C LYS A 120 13.61 0.57 9.38
N ASN A 121 13.53 1.47 10.37
CA ASN A 121 13.40 2.90 10.08
C ASN A 121 14.77 3.47 9.71
N VAL A 122 14.86 4.18 8.58
CA VAL A 122 16.11 4.79 8.10
C VAL A 122 16.13 6.29 8.36
N ALA A 123 15.00 6.96 8.18
CA ALA A 123 14.87 8.38 8.40
C ALA A 123 13.51 8.71 9.02
N LYS A 124 13.48 9.60 10.01
CA LYS A 124 12.27 10.14 10.61
C LYS A 124 12.16 11.63 10.29
N LYS A 125 11.01 12.06 9.79
CA LYS A 125 10.74 13.49 9.59
C LYS A 125 10.64 14.18 10.95
N THR A 126 11.40 15.25 11.14
CA THR A 126 11.35 16.08 12.36
C THR A 126 10.59 17.38 12.09
N ASN A 127 10.25 18.11 13.16
CA ASN A 127 9.75 19.48 13.05
C ASN A 127 10.87 20.52 13.08
N ALA A 128 12.13 20.11 13.32
CA ALA A 128 13.28 21.00 13.23
C ALA A 128 13.44 21.48 11.78
N ARG A 129 13.88 22.72 11.62
CA ARG A 129 14.09 23.35 10.31
C ARG A 129 15.54 23.76 10.16
N CYS A 130 16.07 23.59 8.95
CA CYS A 130 17.39 24.09 8.60
C CYS A 130 17.42 25.61 8.79
N PRO A 131 18.41 26.17 9.50
CA PRO A 131 18.50 27.62 9.72
C PRO A 131 18.80 28.40 8.44
N ASN A 132 19.39 27.76 7.42
CA ASN A 132 19.76 28.41 6.15
C ASN A 132 18.61 28.37 5.12
N CYS A 133 17.93 27.23 4.97
CA CYS A 133 16.91 27.05 3.91
C CYS A 133 15.48 26.83 4.43
N HIS A 134 15.28 26.80 5.75
CA HIS A 134 14.00 26.59 6.45
C HIS A 134 13.22 25.29 6.08
N LYS A 135 13.83 24.39 5.30
CA LYS A 135 13.31 23.05 5.02
C LYS A 135 13.35 22.19 6.30
N LYS A 136 12.38 21.28 6.44
CA LYS A 136 12.34 20.34 7.57
C LYS A 136 13.54 19.39 7.53
N LEU A 137 14.16 19.17 8.67
CA LEU A 137 15.27 18.23 8.83
C LEU A 137 14.73 16.80 9.04
N GLU A 138 15.52 15.83 8.58
CA GLU A 138 15.28 14.41 8.80
C GLU A 138 16.33 13.88 9.76
N LEU A 139 15.88 13.10 10.75
CA LEU A 139 16.76 12.36 11.65
C LEU A 139 17.07 11.01 11.01
N ARG A 140 18.34 10.70 10.77
CA ARG A 140 18.81 9.46 10.11
C ARG A 140 19.61 8.60 11.09
N GLY A 141 19.53 7.28 10.92
CA GLY A 141 20.28 6.33 11.75
C GLY A 141 19.44 5.59 12.80
N GLU A 142 20.09 4.73 13.57
CA GLU A 142 19.49 3.83 14.57
C GLU A 142 20.06 4.05 15.96
N GLY A 143 19.27 3.73 16.99
CA GLY A 143 19.71 3.82 18.39
C GLY A 143 20.13 5.23 18.79
N ASP A 144 21.28 5.32 19.47
CA ASP A 144 21.90 6.56 19.94
C ASP A 144 22.73 7.27 18.84
N GLY A 145 22.99 6.61 17.71
CA GLY A 145 23.72 7.17 16.57
C GLY A 145 22.86 7.95 15.58
N LYS A 146 21.73 8.52 16.04
CA LYS A 146 20.80 9.28 15.20
C LYS A 146 21.33 10.70 14.97
N ILE A 147 21.43 11.09 13.70
CA ILE A 147 21.97 12.39 13.25
C ILE A 147 20.96 13.12 12.38
#